data_AF-A0A7X8K8M7-F1
#
_entry.id   AF-A0A7X8K8M7-F1
#
_cell.length_a   1.000
_cell.length_b   1.000
_cell.length_c   1.000
_cell.angle_alpha   90.00
_cell.angle_beta   90.00
_cell.angle_gamma   90.00
#
_symmetry.space_group_name_H-M   'P 1'
#
loop_
_entity.id
_entity.type
_entity.pdbx_description
1 polymer ?
#
loop_
_entity_poly.entity_id
_entity_poly.type
_entity_poly.pdbx_seq_one_letter_code
_entity_poly.pdbx_strand_id
1 'polypeptide(L)'
;MKLSALFITTLLSRSYRLSIPRDISAEPCLIRPSFIRSDIPPQDCVVYISNESTLSSFPIWDASFSNSLIIVLQEPTSQVHYRSPNIVTIQEEVNIAEVYLKVQEIFETYRQWKEKLIDSYLTDRSLQKLLEISAPVLNNTLFVTGMDFKIYARVNTSPVFASDTVLGASKSTARSVTKLKKSELFNQARLQDGAFYFPKHITGLASLGVNIKKKGRTTHRLVMLEDSRQIIEGEGFLLEYLASFIENLLNTVANIPDSVKLL
;
A
#
# COMPACT_ATOMS: atom_id res chain seq x y z
N MET A 1 8.41 -8.16 0.40
CA MET A 1 7.49 -7.45 -0.51
C MET A 1 8.26 -6.27 -1.05
N LYS A 2 8.02 -5.85 -2.30
CA LYS A 2 8.68 -4.65 -2.82
C LYS A 2 7.94 -3.41 -2.33
N LEU A 3 8.66 -2.32 -2.07
CA LEU A 3 8.11 -1.04 -1.61
C LEU A 3 8.43 0.07 -2.61
N SER A 4 7.65 1.15 -2.63
CA SER A 4 7.92 2.31 -3.50
C SER A 4 8.69 3.42 -2.76
N ALA A 5 9.38 4.27 -3.52
CA ALA A 5 10.14 5.39 -2.96
C ALA A 5 9.21 6.40 -2.28
N LEU A 6 8.09 6.74 -2.93
CA LEU A 6 7.05 7.61 -2.38
C LEU A 6 6.50 7.08 -1.05
N PHE A 7 6.26 5.77 -0.96
CA PHE A 7 5.69 5.18 0.24
C PHE A 7 6.69 5.21 1.42
N ILE A 8 7.94 4.80 1.19
CA ILE A 8 8.98 4.82 2.23
C ILE A 8 9.21 6.25 2.74
N THR A 9 9.32 7.22 1.83
CA THR A 9 9.58 8.62 2.20
C THR A 9 8.40 9.25 2.95
N THR A 10 7.16 8.89 2.59
CA THR A 10 5.97 9.32 3.35
C THR A 10 5.92 8.71 4.77
N LEU A 11 6.42 7.50 4.96
CA LEU A 11 6.55 6.92 6.31
C LEU A 11 7.65 7.62 7.12
N LEU A 12 8.80 7.88 6.48
CA LEU A 12 9.93 8.56 7.12
C LEU A 12 9.61 10.01 7.48
N SER A 13 8.79 10.72 6.70
CA SER A 13 8.41 12.12 6.98
C SER A 13 7.61 12.30 8.28
N ARG A 14 7.17 11.19 8.91
CA ARG A 14 6.54 11.19 10.24
C ARG A 14 7.55 11.32 11.38
N SER A 15 8.79 10.95 11.12
CA SER A 15 9.87 10.97 12.10
C SER A 15 10.96 11.98 11.75
N TYR A 16 11.05 12.36 10.46
CA TYR A 16 12.11 13.23 9.97
C TYR A 16 11.60 14.38 9.12
N ARG A 17 12.33 15.49 9.14
CA ARG A 17 12.13 16.60 8.18
C ARG A 17 12.82 16.27 6.86
N LEU A 18 12.02 15.95 5.83
CA LEU A 18 12.52 15.54 4.51
C LEU A 18 12.33 16.63 3.44
N SER A 19 13.31 16.77 2.55
CA SER A 19 13.11 17.36 1.23
C SER A 19 12.85 16.24 0.23
N ILE A 20 11.64 16.20 -0.32
CA ILE A 20 11.17 15.15 -1.23
C ILE A 20 10.96 15.76 -2.63
N PRO A 21 11.57 15.19 -3.69
CA PRO A 21 11.33 15.61 -5.06
C PRO A 21 9.86 15.44 -5.46
N ARG A 22 9.38 16.29 -6.37
CA ARG A 22 7.99 16.20 -6.87
C ARG A 22 7.72 14.90 -7.63
N ASP A 23 8.69 14.40 -8.37
CA ASP A 23 8.56 13.25 -9.27
C ASP A 23 9.07 11.95 -8.64
N ILE A 24 8.98 11.83 -7.31
CA ILE A 24 9.41 10.63 -6.62
C ILE A 24 8.57 9.41 -7.05
N SER A 25 9.22 8.28 -7.29
CA SER A 25 8.56 7.10 -7.85
C SER A 25 7.54 6.47 -6.89
N ALA A 26 6.31 6.30 -7.38
CA ALA A 26 5.26 5.54 -6.72
C ALA A 26 5.34 4.02 -7.02
N GLU A 27 6.22 3.58 -7.92
CA GLU A 27 6.30 2.19 -8.35
C GLU A 27 7.02 1.31 -7.31
N PRO A 28 6.40 0.20 -6.83
CA PRO A 28 6.99 -0.65 -5.81
C PRO A 28 8.07 -1.57 -6.40
N CYS A 29 9.31 -1.12 -6.35
CA CYS A 29 10.47 -1.87 -6.83
C CYS A 29 11.49 -2.21 -5.72
N LEU A 30 11.55 -1.42 -4.65
CA LEU A 30 12.62 -1.43 -3.65
C LEU A 30 12.59 -2.69 -2.78
N ILE A 31 13.75 -3.31 -2.55
CA ILE A 31 13.84 -4.64 -1.93
C ILE A 31 14.48 -4.67 -0.53
N ARG A 32 15.36 -3.71 -0.21
CA ARG A 32 16.09 -3.66 1.07
C ARG A 32 16.79 -2.31 1.29
N PRO A 33 17.14 -1.95 2.54
CA PRO A 33 18.10 -0.90 2.82
C PRO A 33 19.56 -1.38 2.64
N SER A 34 20.46 -0.43 2.39
CA SER A 34 21.91 -0.62 2.34
C SER A 34 22.63 0.72 2.58
N PHE A 35 23.86 0.67 3.07
CA PHE A 35 24.76 1.82 2.95
C PHE A 35 25.36 1.89 1.55
N ILE A 36 25.66 3.10 1.08
CA ILE A 36 26.56 3.31 -0.05
C ILE A 36 27.98 2.98 0.38
N ARG A 37 28.71 2.25 -0.46
CA ARG A 37 30.10 1.89 -0.20
C ARG A 37 30.91 2.10 -1.47
N SER A 38 32.14 2.61 -1.33
CA SER A 38 33.04 2.86 -2.46
C SER A 38 33.62 1.58 -3.07
N ASP A 39 33.59 0.46 -2.34
CA ASP A 39 34.18 -0.81 -2.73
C ASP A 39 33.22 -1.77 -3.45
N ILE A 40 31.91 -1.48 -3.42
CA ILE A 40 30.87 -2.33 -4.01
C ILE A 40 29.99 -1.48 -4.93
N PRO A 41 29.84 -1.86 -6.21
CA PRO A 41 28.92 -1.17 -7.11
C PRO A 41 27.47 -1.21 -6.58
N PRO A 42 26.72 -0.10 -6.68
CA PRO A 42 25.32 -0.07 -6.30
C PRO A 42 24.50 -1.04 -7.16
N GLN A 43 23.45 -1.57 -6.56
CA GLN A 43 22.45 -2.41 -7.18
C GLN A 43 21.18 -1.59 -7.36
N ASP A 44 20.44 -1.88 -8.43
CA ASP A 44 19.13 -1.27 -8.64
C ASP A 44 18.11 -1.74 -7.60
N CYS A 45 17.03 -0.97 -7.44
CA CYS A 45 15.92 -1.28 -6.55
C CYS A 45 16.33 -1.41 -5.06
N VAL A 46 17.36 -0.68 -4.62
CA VAL A 46 17.83 -0.66 -3.22
C VAL A 46 17.58 0.72 -2.60
N VAL A 47 17.31 0.76 -1.30
CA VAL A 47 17.29 2.01 -0.54
C VAL A 47 18.68 2.25 0.02
N TYR A 48 19.34 3.29 -0.47
CA TYR A 48 20.67 3.69 -0.06
C TYR A 48 20.61 4.80 0.98
N ILE A 49 21.28 4.59 2.12
CA ILE A 49 21.47 5.63 3.13
C ILE A 49 22.92 6.09 3.07
N SER A 50 23.14 7.39 2.98
CA SER A 50 24.47 7.98 2.84
C SER A 50 24.57 9.36 3.47
N ASN A 51 25.78 9.78 3.82
CA ASN A 51 26.11 11.17 4.06
C ASN A 51 26.58 11.83 2.76
N GLU A 52 26.55 13.16 2.71
CA GLU A 52 26.98 13.93 1.53
C GLU A 52 28.44 13.69 1.17
N SER A 53 29.33 13.55 2.16
CA SER A 53 30.76 13.29 1.93
C SER A 53 31.00 11.96 1.21
N THR A 54 30.35 10.90 1.67
CA THR A 54 30.40 9.57 1.04
C THR A 54 29.80 9.62 -0.36
N LEU A 55 28.70 10.35 -0.52
CA LEU A 55 27.99 10.46 -1.79
C LEU A 55 28.82 11.18 -2.86
N SER A 56 29.49 12.27 -2.47
CA SER A 56 30.34 13.08 -3.34
C SER A 56 31.58 12.34 -3.80
N SER A 57 32.07 11.39 -2.99
CA SER A 57 33.20 10.53 -3.35
C SER A 57 32.83 9.40 -4.31
N PHE A 58 31.54 9.17 -4.56
CA PHE A 58 31.07 8.05 -5.37
C PHE A 58 31.13 8.40 -6.87
N PRO A 59 31.98 7.73 -7.66
CA PRO A 59 32.20 8.08 -9.05
C PRO A 59 31.04 7.54 -9.89
N ILE A 60 30.27 8.47 -10.44
CA ILE A 60 29.31 8.27 -11.53
C ILE A 60 28.04 7.52 -11.08
N TRP A 61 26.99 8.32 -10.94
CA TRP A 61 25.64 7.82 -11.02
C TRP A 61 25.29 7.54 -12.48
N ASP A 62 25.48 6.30 -12.95
CA ASP A 62 24.98 5.88 -14.26
C ASP A 62 23.54 5.36 -14.18
N ALA A 63 22.97 4.91 -15.30
CA ALA A 63 21.58 4.47 -15.36
C ALA A 63 21.30 3.17 -14.56
N SER A 64 22.32 2.51 -13.99
CA SER A 64 22.20 1.14 -13.45
C SER A 64 21.42 1.02 -12.14
N PHE A 65 21.11 2.12 -11.44
CA PHE A 65 20.30 2.12 -10.21
C PHE A 65 19.20 3.21 -10.24
N SER A 66 18.65 3.51 -11.43
CA SER A 66 17.62 4.54 -11.61
C SER A 66 16.35 4.33 -10.77
N ASN A 67 16.08 3.10 -10.33
CA ASN A 67 14.92 2.76 -9.52
C ASN A 67 15.22 2.73 -8.00
N SER A 68 16.48 2.95 -7.61
CA SER A 68 16.88 3.03 -6.21
C SER A 68 16.47 4.34 -5.57
N LEU A 69 16.15 4.30 -4.28
CA LEU A 69 15.91 5.47 -3.44
C LEU A 69 17.19 5.82 -2.69
N ILE A 70 17.64 7.06 -2.77
CA ILE A 70 18.82 7.54 -2.07
C ILE A 70 18.38 8.53 -1.00
N ILE A 71 18.74 8.24 0.25
CA ILE A 71 18.47 9.07 1.42
C ILE A 71 19.80 9.67 1.86
N VAL A 72 19.91 10.98 1.74
CA VAL A 72 21.12 11.74 2.09
C VAL A 72 20.88 12.47 3.40
N LEU A 73 21.79 12.31 4.35
CA LEU A 73 21.76 13.07 5.59
C LEU A 73 22.41 14.44 5.39
N GLN A 74 21.72 15.47 5.88
CA GLN A 74 22.06 16.90 5.74
C GLN A 74 21.90 17.43 4.30
N GLU A 75 21.63 18.73 4.18
CA GLU A 75 21.51 19.33 2.85
C GLU A 75 22.86 19.28 2.12
N PRO A 76 22.87 18.89 0.84
CA PRO A 76 24.09 18.89 0.04
C PRO A 76 24.65 20.31 -0.01
N THR A 77 25.86 20.49 0.53
CA THR A 77 26.60 21.76 0.51
C THR A 77 27.13 22.09 -0.88
N SER A 78 27.12 21.09 -1.77
CA SER A 78 27.58 21.18 -3.14
C SER A 78 26.37 21.06 -4.07
N GLN A 79 26.33 21.83 -5.16
CA GLN A 79 25.33 21.66 -6.23
C GLN A 79 25.62 20.40 -7.05
N VAL A 80 25.62 19.23 -6.41
CA VAL A 80 25.69 17.96 -7.13
C VAL A 80 24.34 17.74 -7.79
N HIS A 81 24.30 17.96 -9.12
CA HIS A 81 23.11 17.63 -9.91
C HIS A 81 23.03 16.12 -10.07
N TYR A 82 22.33 15.48 -9.14
CA TYR A 82 21.97 14.08 -9.28
C TYR A 82 20.92 13.90 -10.38
N ARG A 83 21.10 12.87 -11.22
CA ARG A 83 20.19 12.56 -12.33
C ARG A 83 19.01 11.67 -11.93
N SER A 84 18.96 11.18 -10.68
CA SER A 84 17.87 10.32 -10.20
C SER A 84 16.74 11.15 -9.60
N PRO A 85 15.46 10.87 -9.94
CA PRO A 85 14.31 11.52 -9.31
C PRO A 85 14.07 11.04 -7.87
N ASN A 86 14.71 9.93 -7.45
CA ASN A 86 14.48 9.29 -6.16
C ASN A 86 15.56 9.63 -5.13
N ILE A 87 15.94 10.90 -5.01
CA ILE A 87 16.87 11.37 -3.99
C ILE A 87 16.17 12.26 -3.00
N VAL A 88 16.21 11.90 -1.73
CA VAL A 88 15.65 12.69 -0.64
C VAL A 88 16.74 13.09 0.34
N THR A 89 16.58 14.26 0.96
CA THR A 89 17.50 14.75 1.98
C THR A 89 16.80 14.88 3.32
N ILE A 90 17.47 14.51 4.40
CA ILE A 90 17.03 14.77 5.78
C ILE A 90 17.61 16.13 6.20
N GLN A 91 16.74 17.10 6.47
CA GLN A 91 17.07 18.51 6.74
C GLN A 91 17.37 18.80 8.22
N GLU A 92 17.88 17.81 8.94
CA GLU A 92 18.16 17.87 10.37
C GLU A 92 19.33 16.95 10.72
N GLU A 93 19.94 17.20 11.88
CA GLU A 93 21.07 16.40 12.35
C GLU A 93 20.56 15.10 12.96
N VAL A 94 20.85 13.99 12.29
CA VAL A 94 20.44 12.64 12.71
C VAL A 94 21.58 11.66 12.53
N ASN A 95 21.54 10.57 13.30
CA ASN A 95 22.51 9.49 13.15
C ASN A 95 22.15 8.62 11.94
N ILE A 96 23.12 8.37 11.06
CA ILE A 96 22.93 7.52 9.87
C ILE A 96 22.46 6.10 10.22
N ALA A 97 22.91 5.57 11.36
CA ALA A 97 22.50 4.25 11.84
C ALA A 97 21.02 4.25 12.28
N GLU A 98 20.52 5.32 12.89
CA GLU A 98 19.12 5.44 13.29
C GLU A 98 18.19 5.50 12.06
N VAL A 99 18.59 6.24 11.03
CA VAL A 99 17.86 6.27 9.75
C VAL A 99 17.85 4.89 9.10
N TYR A 100 19.01 4.20 9.06
CA TYR A 100 19.11 2.85 8.52
C TYR A 100 18.19 1.87 9.26
N LEU A 101 18.23 1.87 10.60
CA LEU A 101 17.37 1.02 11.43
C LEU A 101 15.89 1.31 11.17
N LYS A 102 15.51 2.59 11.04
CA LYS A 102 14.13 2.98 10.73
C LYS A 102 13.65 2.43 9.39
N VAL A 103 14.48 2.52 8.35
CA VAL A 103 14.15 1.95 7.04
C VAL A 103 14.08 0.42 7.13
N GLN A 104 14.98 -0.22 7.89
CA GLN A 104 14.95 -1.66 8.11
C GLN A 104 13.66 -2.11 8.79
N GLU A 105 13.19 -1.40 9.83
CA GLU A 105 11.91 -1.65 10.49
C GLU A 105 10.72 -1.58 9.54
N ILE A 106 10.73 -0.62 8.60
CA ILE A 106 9.71 -0.52 7.55
C ILE A 106 9.69 -1.81 6.72
N PHE A 107 10.83 -2.21 6.16
CA PHE A 107 10.92 -3.45 5.35
C PHE A 107 10.51 -4.69 6.14
N GLU A 108 10.93 -4.77 7.40
CA GLU A 108 10.62 -5.90 8.28
C GLU A 108 9.12 -6.02 8.56
N THR A 109 8.45 -4.90 8.83
CA THR A 109 6.99 -4.84 9.04
C THR A 109 6.24 -5.46 7.86
N TYR A 110 6.57 -5.04 6.63
CA TYR A 110 5.89 -5.52 5.44
C TYR A 110 6.33 -6.92 5.01
N ARG A 111 7.54 -7.35 5.36
CA ARG A 111 8.00 -8.72 5.18
C ARG A 111 7.20 -9.68 6.06
N GLN A 112 7.08 -9.37 7.35
CA GLN A 112 6.30 -10.18 8.29
C GLN A 112 4.82 -10.23 7.91
N TRP A 113 4.25 -9.09 7.48
CA TRP A 113 2.87 -9.05 6.98
C TRP A 113 2.67 -9.98 5.78
N LYS A 114 3.56 -9.90 4.79
CA LYS A 114 3.55 -10.79 3.62
C LYS A 114 3.59 -12.26 4.03
N GLU A 115 4.49 -12.63 4.95
CA GLU A 115 4.65 -14.01 5.42
C GLU A 115 3.37 -14.52 6.10
N LYS A 116 2.76 -13.71 6.98
CA LYS A 116 1.48 -14.04 7.63
C LYS A 116 0.33 -14.18 6.63
N LEU A 117 0.28 -13.34 5.60
CA LEU A 117 -0.74 -13.45 4.53
C LEU A 117 -0.59 -14.74 3.73
N ILE A 118 0.64 -15.09 3.34
CA ILE A 118 0.92 -16.33 2.61
C ILE A 118 0.52 -17.54 3.47
N ASP A 119 0.94 -17.56 4.73
CA ASP A 119 0.63 -18.65 5.65
C ASP A 119 -0.88 -18.86 5.81
N SER A 120 -1.62 -17.79 6.11
CA SER A 120 -3.09 -17.85 6.26
C SER A 120 -3.82 -18.20 4.97
N TYR A 121 -3.31 -17.77 3.81
CA TYR A 121 -3.86 -18.19 2.53
C TYR A 121 -3.71 -19.68 2.26
N LEU A 122 -2.58 -20.27 2.67
CA LEU A 122 -2.32 -21.70 2.48
C LEU A 122 -3.08 -22.57 3.48
N THR A 123 -3.22 -22.10 4.73
CA THR A 123 -3.79 -22.87 5.84
C THR A 123 -5.28 -22.57 6.07
N ASP A 124 -5.63 -21.36 6.49
CA ASP A 124 -6.98 -20.98 6.92
C ASP A 124 -7.98 -20.82 5.76
N ARG A 125 -7.51 -20.28 4.63
CA ARG A 125 -8.34 -19.96 3.45
C ARG A 125 -9.58 -19.13 3.79
N SER A 126 -9.44 -18.16 4.71
CA SER A 126 -10.54 -17.34 5.21
C SER A 126 -10.40 -15.87 4.80
N LEU A 127 -11.44 -15.31 4.16
CA LEU A 127 -11.51 -13.87 3.87
C LEU A 127 -11.34 -13.03 5.13
N GLN A 128 -12.03 -13.42 6.20
CA GLN A 128 -12.00 -12.69 7.47
C GLN A 128 -10.57 -12.66 8.05
N LYS A 129 -9.87 -13.80 8.02
CA LYS A 129 -8.51 -13.89 8.56
C LYS A 129 -7.51 -13.05 7.79
N LEU A 130 -7.61 -13.01 6.45
CA LEU A 130 -6.78 -12.16 5.60
C LEU A 130 -6.96 -10.67 5.94
N LEU A 131 -8.21 -10.24 6.23
CA LEU A 131 -8.47 -8.87 6.68
C LEU A 131 -7.91 -8.61 8.07
N GLU A 132 -8.05 -9.54 9.02
CA GLU A 132 -7.54 -9.41 10.39
C GLU A 132 -6.02 -9.27 10.44
N ILE A 133 -5.31 -10.04 9.62
CA ILE A 133 -3.84 -9.96 9.47
C ILE A 133 -3.42 -8.61 8.91
N SER A 134 -4.23 -8.02 8.03
CA SER A 134 -3.90 -6.79 7.32
C SER A 134 -4.32 -5.52 8.06
N ALA A 135 -5.34 -5.60 8.91
CA ALA A 135 -5.84 -4.47 9.69
C ALA A 135 -4.76 -3.72 10.49
N PRO A 136 -3.84 -4.37 11.24
CA PRO A 136 -2.80 -3.64 11.97
C PRO A 136 -1.77 -2.96 11.06
N VAL A 137 -1.61 -3.42 9.82
CA VAL A 137 -0.63 -2.88 8.85
C VAL A 137 -1.22 -1.71 8.07
N LEU A 138 -2.47 -1.87 7.60
CA LEU A 138 -3.19 -0.84 6.88
C LEU A 138 -3.79 0.21 7.82
N ASN A 139 -4.05 -0.15 9.08
CA ASN A 139 -4.51 0.75 10.15
C ASN A 139 -5.73 1.61 9.76
N ASN A 140 -6.67 0.98 9.06
CA ASN A 140 -7.92 1.55 8.58
C ASN A 140 -8.93 0.40 8.42
N THR A 141 -10.22 0.71 8.48
CA THR A 141 -11.26 -0.33 8.38
C THR A 141 -11.22 -1.00 7.01
N LEU A 142 -11.22 -2.33 6.99
CA LEU A 142 -11.20 -3.14 5.78
C LEU A 142 -12.48 -3.95 5.65
N PHE A 143 -13.03 -4.04 4.44
CA PHE A 143 -14.11 -4.98 4.16
C PHE A 143 -14.14 -5.42 2.70
N VAL A 144 -14.73 -6.59 2.47
CA VAL A 144 -15.03 -7.12 1.14
C VAL A 144 -16.53 -7.01 0.90
N THR A 145 -16.92 -6.40 -0.21
CA THR A 145 -18.31 -6.27 -0.60
C THR A 145 -18.57 -6.81 -2.01
N GLY A 146 -19.74 -7.41 -2.23
CA GLY A 146 -20.21 -7.75 -3.56
C GLY A 146 -20.67 -6.50 -4.32
N MET A 147 -20.85 -6.62 -5.64
CA MET A 147 -21.44 -5.54 -6.45
C MET A 147 -22.90 -5.23 -6.09
N ASP A 148 -23.54 -6.09 -5.31
CA ASP A 148 -24.84 -5.90 -4.69
C ASP A 148 -24.81 -5.14 -3.35
N PHE A 149 -23.62 -4.73 -2.88
CA PHE A 149 -23.37 -4.07 -1.59
C PHE A 149 -23.63 -4.97 -0.37
N LYS A 150 -23.64 -6.30 -0.56
CA LYS A 150 -23.55 -7.24 0.56
C LYS A 150 -22.11 -7.25 1.08
N ILE A 151 -21.91 -7.20 2.39
CA ILE A 151 -20.59 -7.34 3.01
C ILE A 151 -20.32 -8.82 3.30
N TYR A 152 -19.16 -9.32 2.89
CA TYR A 152 -18.76 -10.73 3.01
C TYR A 152 -17.75 -10.97 4.14
N ALA A 153 -16.90 -9.98 4.43
CA ALA A 153 -15.93 -9.99 5.53
C ALA A 153 -15.62 -8.55 5.90
N ARG A 154 -15.27 -8.31 7.18
CA ARG A 154 -15.00 -6.96 7.69
C ARG A 154 -14.13 -6.97 8.94
N VAL A 155 -13.23 -6.00 9.05
CA VAL A 155 -12.48 -5.68 10.26
C VAL A 155 -12.54 -4.19 10.49
N ASN A 156 -12.98 -3.80 11.69
CA ASN A 156 -13.08 -2.40 12.08
C ASN A 156 -11.83 -1.98 12.86
N THR A 157 -11.26 -0.85 12.51
CA THR A 157 -10.19 -0.20 13.29
C THR A 157 -10.68 1.02 14.05
N SER A 158 -11.81 1.61 13.64
CA SER A 158 -12.47 2.71 14.33
C SER A 158 -13.86 2.31 14.85
N PRO A 159 -14.21 2.62 16.11
CA PRO A 159 -15.55 2.37 16.64
C PRO A 159 -16.60 3.31 16.04
N VAL A 160 -16.18 4.39 15.37
CA VAL A 160 -17.05 5.46 14.86
C VAL A 160 -17.93 4.98 13.70
N PHE A 161 -17.48 3.98 12.93
CA PHE A 161 -18.26 3.44 11.82
C PHE A 161 -19.02 2.18 12.21
N ALA A 162 -20.14 2.40 12.90
CA ALA A 162 -21.19 1.40 13.05
C ALA A 162 -21.63 0.86 11.67
N SER A 163 -22.03 -0.42 11.65
CA SER A 163 -22.44 -1.23 10.49
C SER A 163 -23.32 -0.53 9.45
N ASP A 164 -24.02 0.52 9.84
CA ASP A 164 -25.17 1.08 9.12
C ASP A 164 -24.83 2.31 8.26
N THR A 165 -23.58 2.78 8.28
CA THR A 165 -23.28 4.13 7.77
C THR A 165 -22.73 4.21 6.36
N VAL A 166 -22.13 3.15 5.80
CA VAL A 166 -21.39 3.31 4.54
C VAL A 166 -21.83 2.35 3.43
N LEU A 167 -21.80 1.02 3.59
CA LEU A 167 -22.00 0.13 2.42
C LEU A 167 -22.62 -1.24 2.75
N GLY A 168 -23.38 -1.37 3.83
CA GLY A 168 -24.17 -2.57 4.10
C GLY A 168 -25.59 -2.39 3.56
N ALA A 169 -26.09 -3.32 2.72
CA ALA A 169 -27.47 -3.30 2.22
C ALA A 169 -28.49 -3.50 3.36
N SER A 170 -28.82 -2.42 4.07
CA SER A 170 -29.88 -2.34 5.07
C SER A 170 -30.99 -1.42 4.55
N LYS A 171 -32.16 -1.44 5.21
CA LYS A 171 -33.25 -0.49 4.88
C LYS A 171 -32.80 0.97 5.03
N SER A 172 -31.89 1.27 5.96
CA SER A 172 -31.40 2.63 6.23
C SER A 172 -30.41 3.14 5.17
N THR A 173 -29.70 2.26 4.45
CA THR A 173 -28.69 2.65 3.45
C THR A 173 -29.18 2.57 2.00
N ALA A 174 -30.38 2.03 1.75
CA ALA A 174 -30.91 1.78 0.41
C ALA A 174 -30.90 3.01 -0.51
N ARG A 175 -31.17 4.20 0.03
CA ARG A 175 -31.14 5.47 -0.72
C ARG A 175 -29.71 5.84 -1.15
N SER A 176 -28.75 5.68 -0.25
CA SER A 176 -27.33 5.94 -0.52
C SER A 176 -26.77 4.95 -1.54
N VAL A 177 -27.10 3.65 -1.41
CA VAL A 177 -26.72 2.60 -2.36
C VAL A 177 -27.31 2.89 -3.75
N THR A 178 -28.56 3.32 -3.84
CA THR A 178 -29.20 3.66 -5.12
C THR A 178 -28.53 4.88 -5.76
N LYS A 179 -28.15 5.90 -4.98
CA LYS A 179 -27.42 7.07 -5.47
C LYS A 179 -26.02 6.68 -5.97
N LEU A 180 -25.31 5.82 -5.24
CA LEU A 180 -23.99 5.31 -5.64
C LEU A 180 -24.04 4.53 -6.95
N LYS A 181 -25.00 3.61 -7.12
CA LYS A 181 -25.20 2.85 -8.37
C LYS A 181 -25.44 3.74 -9.60
N LYS A 182 -26.04 4.92 -9.39
CA LYS A 182 -26.31 5.90 -10.46
C LYS A 182 -25.13 6.86 -10.70
N SER A 183 -24.12 6.86 -9.84
CA SER A 183 -22.98 7.77 -10.00
C SER A 183 -22.07 7.29 -11.13
N GLU A 184 -21.63 8.23 -11.95
CA GLU A 184 -20.73 7.97 -13.07
C GLU A 184 -19.38 7.44 -12.57
N LEU A 185 -18.84 8.03 -11.49
CA LEU A 185 -17.60 7.61 -10.84
C LEU A 185 -17.64 6.15 -10.38
N PHE A 186 -18.74 5.68 -9.79
CA PHE A 186 -18.86 4.28 -9.37
C PHE A 186 -18.86 3.32 -10.56
N ASN A 187 -19.53 3.72 -11.66
CA ASN A 187 -19.62 2.92 -12.88
C ASN A 187 -18.28 2.86 -13.63
N GLN A 188 -17.57 3.98 -13.72
CA GLN A 188 -16.20 4.03 -14.25
C GLN A 188 -15.25 3.19 -13.39
N ALA A 189 -15.31 3.34 -12.07
CA ALA A 189 -14.50 2.59 -11.13
C ALA A 189 -14.79 1.08 -11.14
N ARG A 190 -15.88 0.59 -11.75
CA ARG A 190 -16.15 -0.84 -11.87
C ARG A 190 -15.22 -1.54 -12.87
N LEU A 191 -14.71 -0.79 -13.85
CA LEU A 191 -13.84 -1.29 -14.91
C LEU A 191 -12.36 -1.08 -14.63
N GLN A 192 -12.02 -0.27 -13.62
CA GLN A 192 -10.64 0.04 -13.26
C GLN A 192 -9.91 -1.21 -12.75
N ASP A 193 -8.66 -1.33 -13.20
CA ASP A 193 -7.64 -2.23 -12.68
C ASP A 193 -6.77 -1.49 -11.68
N GLY A 194 -6.27 -2.23 -10.68
CA GLY A 194 -5.49 -1.66 -9.58
C GLY A 194 -6.33 -0.92 -8.53
N ALA A 195 -5.64 -0.24 -7.62
CA ALA A 195 -6.23 0.57 -6.57
C ALA A 195 -6.74 1.91 -7.12
N PHE A 196 -7.92 2.32 -6.65
CA PHE A 196 -8.52 3.61 -6.98
C PHE A 196 -9.10 4.28 -5.74
N TYR A 197 -9.10 5.61 -5.75
CA TYR A 197 -9.58 6.41 -4.64
C TYR A 197 -11.03 6.89 -4.90
N PHE A 198 -11.89 6.68 -3.91
CA PHE A 198 -13.19 7.32 -3.85
C PHE A 198 -13.17 8.49 -2.88
N PRO A 199 -13.54 9.71 -3.34
CA PRO A 199 -13.57 10.88 -2.48
C PRO A 199 -14.79 10.88 -1.55
N LYS A 200 -14.63 11.54 -0.40
CA LYS A 200 -15.63 11.61 0.68
C LYS A 200 -17.04 12.01 0.24
N HIS A 201 -17.17 12.91 -0.75
CA HIS A 201 -18.46 13.41 -1.20
C HIS A 201 -19.33 12.36 -1.92
N ILE A 202 -18.75 11.21 -2.29
CA ILE A 202 -19.46 10.12 -2.98
C ILE A 202 -20.06 9.13 -1.99
N THR A 203 -19.23 8.62 -1.07
CA THR A 203 -19.55 7.53 -0.14
C THR A 203 -19.82 8.00 1.29
N GLY A 204 -19.65 9.29 1.59
CA GLY A 204 -19.70 9.84 2.96
C GLY A 204 -18.36 9.76 3.69
N LEU A 205 -17.46 8.88 3.24
CA LEU A 205 -16.07 8.76 3.66
C LEU A 205 -15.17 8.55 2.46
N ALA A 206 -13.96 9.11 2.52
CA ALA A 206 -12.92 8.76 1.58
C ALA A 206 -12.57 7.28 1.73
N SER A 207 -12.21 6.62 0.62
CA SER A 207 -11.83 5.21 0.65
C SER A 207 -10.93 4.84 -0.51
N LEU A 208 -10.10 3.83 -0.30
CA LEU A 208 -9.35 3.15 -1.35
C LEU A 208 -10.05 1.85 -1.69
N GLY A 209 -10.23 1.57 -2.98
CA GLY A 209 -10.88 0.37 -3.47
C GLY A 209 -9.99 -0.40 -4.44
N VAL A 210 -10.11 -1.72 -4.42
CA VAL A 210 -9.56 -2.61 -5.45
C VAL A 210 -10.68 -3.54 -5.89
N ASN A 211 -10.93 -3.59 -7.20
CA ASN A 211 -11.91 -4.51 -7.77
C ASN A 211 -11.36 -5.92 -7.76
N ILE A 212 -12.22 -6.89 -7.40
CA ILE A 212 -11.89 -8.31 -7.44
C ILE A 212 -12.68 -8.96 -8.57
N LYS A 213 -11.94 -9.58 -9.49
CA LYS A 213 -12.47 -10.15 -10.72
C LYS A 213 -12.57 -11.66 -10.63
N LYS A 214 -13.68 -12.20 -11.10
CA LYS A 214 -13.91 -13.63 -11.30
C LYS A 214 -14.17 -13.88 -12.77
N LYS A 215 -13.34 -14.71 -13.41
CA LYS A 215 -13.39 -14.97 -14.86
C LYS A 215 -13.46 -13.67 -15.68
N GLY A 216 -12.63 -12.68 -15.30
CA GLY A 216 -12.54 -11.38 -15.97
C GLY A 216 -13.64 -10.37 -15.65
N ARG A 217 -14.63 -10.71 -14.82
CA ARG A 217 -15.73 -9.80 -14.44
C ARG A 217 -15.59 -9.35 -12.98
N THR A 218 -15.71 -8.06 -12.73
CA THR A 218 -15.77 -7.51 -11.37
C THR A 218 -16.98 -8.06 -10.62
N THR A 219 -16.74 -8.81 -9.56
CA THR A 219 -17.79 -9.45 -8.74
C THR A 219 -17.80 -8.95 -7.31
N HIS A 220 -16.63 -8.57 -6.79
CA HIS A 220 -16.45 -8.06 -5.45
C HIS A 220 -15.52 -6.85 -5.50
N ARG A 221 -15.42 -6.17 -4.36
CA ARG A 221 -14.49 -5.07 -4.15
C ARG A 221 -13.94 -5.16 -2.73
N LEU A 222 -12.64 -5.08 -2.61
CA LEU A 222 -11.95 -4.81 -1.35
C LEU A 222 -11.95 -3.30 -1.14
N VAL A 223 -12.33 -2.87 0.06
CA VAL A 223 -12.41 -1.44 0.41
C VAL A 223 -11.66 -1.21 1.71
N MET A 224 -10.84 -0.16 1.72
CA MET A 224 -10.21 0.43 2.89
C MET A 224 -10.80 1.83 3.13
N LEU A 225 -11.41 2.05 4.28
CA LEU A 225 -11.99 3.35 4.63
C LEU A 225 -10.94 4.28 5.22
N GLU A 226 -11.02 5.57 4.90
CA GLU A 226 -10.24 6.60 5.56
C GLU A 226 -10.92 7.01 6.88
N ASP A 227 -10.75 6.20 7.93
CA ASP A 227 -11.45 6.37 9.21
C ASP A 227 -10.55 6.45 10.45
N SER A 228 -9.48 5.67 10.50
CA SER A 228 -8.49 5.71 11.58
C SER A 228 -7.32 6.63 11.24
N ARG A 229 -6.96 6.74 9.96
CA ARG A 229 -5.96 7.67 9.44
C ARG A 229 -6.27 8.07 7.99
N GLN A 230 -5.63 9.15 7.56
CA GLN A 230 -5.60 9.50 6.14
C GLN A 230 -4.92 8.39 5.32
N ILE A 231 -5.46 8.16 4.13
CA ILE A 231 -4.86 7.26 3.14
C ILE A 231 -3.58 7.93 2.64
N ILE A 232 -2.49 7.19 2.68
CA ILE A 232 -1.16 7.63 2.25
C ILE A 232 -1.09 7.55 0.73
N GLU A 233 -0.54 8.58 0.11
CA GLU A 233 -0.25 8.55 -1.31
C GLU A 233 0.78 7.44 -1.62
N GLY A 234 0.50 6.65 -2.65
CA GLY A 234 1.38 5.54 -3.04
C GLY A 234 1.25 4.27 -2.18
N GLU A 235 0.24 4.13 -1.31
CA GLU A 235 0.01 2.88 -0.57
C GLU A 235 -0.96 1.89 -1.24
N GLY A 236 -1.49 2.25 -2.41
CA GLY A 236 -2.47 1.41 -3.14
C GLY A 236 -1.97 0.02 -3.48
N PHE A 237 -0.66 -0.12 -3.75
CA PHE A 237 -0.06 -1.42 -4.03
C PHE A 237 -0.17 -2.40 -2.84
N LEU A 238 -0.28 -1.91 -1.60
CA LEU A 238 -0.54 -2.76 -0.42
C LEU A 238 -1.94 -3.38 -0.52
N LEU A 239 -2.93 -2.55 -0.86
CA LEU A 239 -4.31 -3.00 -0.98
C LEU A 239 -4.48 -3.95 -2.17
N GLU A 240 -3.78 -3.69 -3.28
CA GLU A 240 -3.72 -4.60 -4.43
C GLU A 240 -3.09 -5.93 -4.07
N TYR A 241 -2.00 -5.91 -3.28
CA TYR A 241 -1.35 -7.13 -2.82
C TYR A 241 -2.32 -8.01 -2.01
N LEU A 242 -3.05 -7.42 -1.06
CA LEU A 242 -4.10 -8.12 -0.31
C LEU A 242 -5.24 -8.59 -1.21
N ALA A 243 -5.69 -7.76 -2.16
CA ALA A 243 -6.74 -8.10 -3.10
C ALA A 243 -6.38 -9.33 -3.94
N SER A 244 -5.10 -9.52 -4.31
CA SER A 244 -4.65 -10.70 -5.06
C SER A 244 -4.92 -12.02 -4.32
N PHE A 245 -4.71 -12.07 -3.00
CA PHE A 245 -5.02 -13.26 -2.20
C PHE A 245 -6.53 -13.51 -2.13
N ILE A 246 -7.31 -12.44 -1.95
CA ILE A 246 -8.77 -12.50 -1.89
C ILE A 246 -9.35 -12.97 -3.22
N GLU A 247 -8.85 -12.45 -4.33
CA GLU A 247 -9.26 -12.85 -5.68
C GLU A 247 -8.97 -14.33 -5.93
N ASN A 248 -7.76 -14.78 -5.62
CA ASN A 248 -7.37 -16.18 -5.75
C ASN A 248 -8.23 -17.10 -4.86
N LEU A 249 -8.53 -16.67 -3.63
CA LEU A 249 -9.39 -17.42 -2.72
C LEU A 249 -10.80 -17.58 -3.30
N LEU A 250 -11.41 -16.49 -3.76
CA LEU A 250 -12.77 -16.49 -4.34
C LEU A 250 -12.86 -17.27 -5.66
N ASN A 251 -11.78 -17.29 -6.45
CA ASN A 251 -11.69 -18.09 -7.66
C ASN A 251 -11.54 -19.60 -7.36
N THR A 252 -10.89 -19.97 -6.25
CA THR A 252 -10.67 -21.36 -5.85
C THR A 252 -11.89 -21.98 -5.15
N VAL A 253 -12.54 -21.25 -4.23
CA VAL A 253 -13.71 -21.75 -3.47
C VAL A 253 -14.89 -22.11 -4.37
N ALA A 254 -14.99 -21.52 -5.56
CA ALA A 254 -16.05 -21.81 -6.52
C ALA A 254 -15.79 -23.02 -7.44
N ASN A 255 -14.61 -23.64 -7.34
CA ASN A 255 -14.29 -24.88 -8.05
C ASN A 255 -14.43 -26.12 -7.16
N ILE A 256 -14.91 -25.96 -5.93
CA ILE A 256 -15.37 -27.08 -5.10
C ILE A 256 -16.80 -27.39 -5.54
N PRO A 257 -17.08 -28.56 -6.15
CA PRO A 257 -18.45 -28.96 -6.48
C PRO A 257 -19.30 -28.92 -5.21
N ASP A 258 -20.55 -28.47 -5.33
CA ASP A 258 -21.49 -28.38 -4.19
C ASP A 258 -21.67 -29.72 -3.44
N SER A 259 -21.22 -30.84 -4.02
CA SER A 259 -21.18 -32.16 -3.37
C SER A 259 -20.16 -32.32 -2.24
N VAL A 260 -19.29 -31.33 -1.97
CA VAL A 260 -18.25 -31.42 -0.92
C VAL A 260 -18.50 -30.46 0.25
N LYS A 261 -19.60 -29.69 0.25
CA LYS A 261 -20.02 -28.86 1.40
C LYS A 261 -20.96 -29.63 2.33
N LEU A 262 -20.47 -30.73 2.90
CA LEU A 262 -21.06 -31.36 4.08
C LEU A 262 -19.92 -31.90 4.93
N LEU A 263 -19.52 -31.09 5.92
CA LEU A 263 -19.21 -31.43 7.32
C LEU A 263 -18.64 -30.18 8.01
#